data_AF-A0AA35PW19-F1
#
_entry.id   AF-A0AA35PW19-F1
#
_cell.length_a   1.000
_cell.length_b   1.000
_cell.length_c   1.000
_cell.angle_alpha   90.00
_cell.angle_beta   90.00
_cell.angle_gamma   90.00
#
_symmetry.space_group_name_H-M   'P 1'
#
loop_
_entity.id
_entity.type
_entity.pdbx_description
1 polymer ?
#
loop_
_entity_poly.entity_id
_entity_poly.type
_entity_poly.pdbx_seq_one_letter_code
_entity_poly.pdbx_strand_id
1 'polypeptide(L)'
;MPTVRGCHLVGSVPLKDTQAVFESLHSLQKHLKRYPDGETADRKMFVSFQAHLFPEFIQTKLDFSNPLPPKSRVFTDQEIEKGKYLLSLKGKEGIKTGYDDAAIESYGIFKDWKESGKFSHGARFQVSIPTLGNV
;
A
#
# COMPACT_ATOMS: atom_id res chain seq x y z
N MET A 1 33.47 -3.96 7.47
CA MET A 1 32.32 -3.98 8.40
C MET A 1 31.18 -3.17 7.78
N PRO A 2 29.91 -3.57 7.92
CA PRO A 2 28.79 -2.77 7.45
C PRO A 2 28.69 -1.45 8.23
N THR A 3 28.33 -0.37 7.55
CA THR A 3 28.13 0.96 8.15
C THR A 3 26.65 1.34 8.08
N VAL A 4 26.05 1.69 9.20
CA VAL A 4 24.65 2.15 9.26
C VAL A 4 24.54 3.52 8.58
N ARG A 5 23.64 3.64 7.59
CA ARG A 5 23.44 4.89 6.81
C ARG A 5 22.11 5.60 7.12
N GLY A 6 21.24 4.98 7.92
CA GLY A 6 19.89 5.48 8.23
C GLY A 6 18.89 4.34 8.41
N CYS A 7 17.61 4.69 8.38
CA CYS A 7 16.47 3.77 8.46
C CYS A 7 15.68 3.79 7.15
N HIS A 8 15.12 2.65 6.76
CA HIS A 8 14.13 2.52 5.68
C HIS A 8 12.88 1.86 6.25
N LEU A 9 11.75 2.53 6.12
CA LEU A 9 10.45 2.04 6.56
C LEU A 9 9.70 1.43 5.37
N VAL A 10 8.95 0.37 5.64
CA VAL A 10 8.16 -0.34 4.62
C VAL A 10 6.70 -0.01 4.82
N GLY A 11 6.18 0.89 3.99
CA GLY A 11 4.74 1.11 3.77
C GLY A 11 3.92 1.36 5.03
N SER A 12 3.29 0.32 5.56
CA SER A 12 2.24 0.43 6.56
C SER A 12 2.73 0.83 7.96
N VAL A 13 1.98 1.72 8.61
CA VAL A 13 2.17 2.15 10.00
C VAL A 13 0.78 2.17 10.65
N PRO A 14 0.54 1.42 11.74
CA PRO A 14 -0.80 1.18 12.28
C PRO A 14 -1.33 2.37 13.11
N LEU A 15 -1.44 3.52 12.45
CA LEU A 15 -1.97 4.76 13.02
C LEU A 15 -3.24 5.19 12.28
N LYS A 16 -3.96 6.13 12.88
CA LYS A 16 -5.31 6.53 12.43
C LYS A 16 -5.34 7.16 11.03
N ASP A 17 -4.32 7.93 10.67
CA ASP A 17 -4.25 8.72 9.44
C ASP A 17 -2.79 9.07 9.10
N THR A 18 -2.57 9.54 7.87
CA THR A 18 -1.24 9.94 7.35
C THR A 18 -0.59 11.04 8.20
N GLN A 19 -1.37 11.94 8.79
CA GLN A 19 -0.83 13.00 9.64
C GLN A 19 -0.22 12.42 10.92
N ALA A 20 -0.91 11.52 11.60
CA ALA A 20 -0.41 10.83 12.78
C ALA A 20 0.86 10.02 12.49
N VAL A 21 0.93 9.42 11.28
CA VAL A 21 2.15 8.76 10.79
C VAL A 21 3.29 9.77 10.72
N PHE A 22 3.12 10.90 10.03
CA PHE A 22 4.17 11.91 9.93
C PHE A 22 4.58 12.51 11.27
N GLU A 23 3.64 12.73 12.19
CA GLU A 23 3.90 13.17 13.57
C GLU A 23 4.79 12.15 14.31
N SER A 24 4.46 10.87 14.26
CA SER A 24 5.25 9.81 14.91
C SER A 24 6.66 9.68 14.30
N LEU A 25 6.77 9.79 12.98
CA LEU A 25 8.02 9.64 12.23
C LEU A 25 8.96 10.85 12.37
N HIS A 26 8.46 11.99 12.84
CA HIS A 26 9.28 13.19 13.05
C HIS A 26 10.48 12.94 13.98
N SER A 27 10.32 12.07 14.99
CA SER A 27 11.42 11.66 15.88
C SER A 27 12.59 10.99 15.16
N LEU A 28 12.35 10.38 13.99
CA LEU A 28 13.33 9.67 13.17
C LEU A 28 13.93 10.51 12.05
N GLN A 29 13.58 11.80 11.95
CA GLN A 29 13.89 12.67 10.81
C GLN A 29 15.38 12.76 10.42
N LYS A 30 16.30 12.56 11.38
CA LYS A 30 17.76 12.57 11.13
C LYS A 30 18.26 11.31 10.42
N HIS A 31 17.51 10.22 10.53
CA HIS A 31 17.84 8.91 9.97
C HIS A 31 16.94 8.52 8.80
N LEU A 32 15.81 9.21 8.63
CA LEU A 32 14.82 8.90 7.60
C LEU A 32 14.97 9.81 6.38
N LYS A 33 15.20 9.19 5.21
CA LYS A 33 15.26 9.90 3.91
C LYS A 33 13.93 9.85 3.14
N ARG A 34 13.07 8.89 3.46
CA ARG A 34 11.83 8.58 2.74
C ARG A 34 10.71 8.31 3.74
N TYR A 35 9.58 8.98 3.56
CA TYR A 35 8.44 8.92 4.47
C TYR A 35 7.29 8.17 3.79
N PRO A 36 6.88 6.99 4.29
CA PRO A 36 5.64 6.37 3.87
C PRO A 36 4.44 7.08 4.51
N ASP A 37 3.29 7.01 3.86
CA ASP A 37 2.01 7.51 4.38
C ASP A 37 1.37 6.60 5.45
N GLY A 38 1.91 5.39 5.61
CA GLY A 38 1.47 4.41 6.58
C GLY A 38 0.29 3.54 6.15
N GLU A 39 -0.24 3.70 4.92
CA GLU A 39 -1.33 2.85 4.41
C GLU A 39 -2.50 2.72 5.42
N THR A 40 -2.91 3.85 5.99
CA THR A 40 -3.79 3.92 7.15
C THR A 40 -5.26 3.63 6.82
N ALA A 41 -6.08 3.46 7.86
CA ALA A 41 -7.53 3.23 7.76
C ALA A 41 -7.89 2.03 6.85
N ASP A 42 -8.76 2.25 5.86
CA ASP A 42 -9.25 1.20 4.95
C ASP A 42 -8.13 0.59 4.11
N ARG A 43 -6.99 1.28 3.97
CA ARG A 43 -5.80 0.79 3.25
C ARG A 43 -4.90 -0.13 4.08
N LYS A 44 -5.33 -0.52 5.28
CA LYS A 44 -4.62 -1.53 6.07
C LYS A 44 -4.40 -2.82 5.27
N MET A 45 -3.33 -3.54 5.60
CA MET A 45 -2.96 -4.81 4.94
C MET A 45 -2.60 -4.66 3.45
N PHE A 46 -2.09 -3.48 3.06
CA PHE A 46 -1.47 -3.14 1.78
C PHE A 46 -2.29 -3.43 0.52
N VAL A 47 -2.48 -4.69 0.15
CA VAL A 47 -3.24 -5.12 -1.05
C VAL A 47 -4.69 -5.47 -0.73
N SER A 48 -4.99 -5.82 0.52
CA SER A 48 -6.33 -6.30 0.89
C SER A 48 -7.41 -5.24 0.76
N PHE A 49 -7.08 -3.94 0.79
CA PHE A 49 -8.10 -2.89 0.60
C PHE A 49 -8.72 -2.92 -0.80
N GLN A 50 -8.06 -3.54 -1.78
CA GLN A 50 -8.56 -3.72 -3.12
C GLN A 50 -9.44 -4.95 -3.29
N ALA A 51 -9.59 -5.79 -2.26
CA ALA A 51 -10.33 -7.06 -2.37
C ALA A 51 -11.74 -6.84 -2.95
N HIS A 52 -12.40 -5.73 -2.58
CA HIS A 52 -13.72 -5.36 -3.07
C HIS A 52 -13.81 -5.10 -4.59
N LEU A 53 -12.68 -4.85 -5.26
CA LEU A 53 -12.60 -4.66 -6.72
C LEU A 53 -12.62 -6.00 -7.48
N PHE A 54 -12.36 -7.10 -6.77
CA PHE A 54 -12.14 -8.42 -7.35
C PHE A 54 -13.24 -9.41 -6.95
N PRO A 55 -13.56 -10.39 -7.80
CA PRO A 55 -14.51 -11.45 -7.45
C PRO A 55 -14.06 -12.27 -6.25
N GLU A 56 -15.00 -12.69 -5.39
CA GLU A 56 -14.69 -13.42 -4.15
C GLU A 56 -13.83 -14.68 -4.39
N PHE A 57 -14.01 -15.37 -5.51
CA PHE A 57 -13.30 -16.61 -5.80
C PHE A 57 -11.80 -16.43 -6.09
N ILE A 58 -11.36 -15.21 -6.44
CA ILE A 58 -9.92 -14.88 -6.59
C ILE A 58 -9.34 -14.17 -5.37
N GLN A 59 -10.16 -13.73 -4.43
CA GLN A 59 -9.67 -13.08 -3.22
C GLN A 59 -8.97 -14.09 -2.33
N THR A 60 -7.72 -13.77 -1.94
CA THR A 60 -7.01 -14.56 -0.92
C THR A 60 -7.70 -14.40 0.41
N LYS A 61 -8.28 -15.50 0.93
CA LYS A 61 -8.88 -15.53 2.27
C LYS A 61 -7.77 -15.74 3.30
N LEU A 62 -7.41 -14.68 4.02
CA LEU A 62 -6.48 -14.75 5.14
C LEU A 62 -7.16 -15.43 6.34
N ASP A 63 -6.61 -16.55 6.77
CA ASP A 63 -6.97 -17.21 8.02
C ASP A 63 -5.94 -16.84 9.09
N PHE A 64 -6.25 -15.84 9.91
CA PHE A 64 -5.36 -15.40 10.99
C PHE A 64 -5.22 -16.41 12.14
N SER A 65 -6.03 -17.48 12.16
CA SER A 65 -5.87 -18.58 13.12
C SER A 65 -4.87 -19.63 12.64
N ASN A 66 -4.47 -19.59 11.38
CA ASN A 66 -3.51 -20.50 10.78
C ASN A 66 -2.20 -19.77 10.47
N PRO A 67 -1.07 -20.12 11.11
CA PRO A 67 0.22 -19.48 10.87
C PRO A 67 0.85 -19.85 9.52
N LEU A 68 0.28 -20.84 8.81
CA LEU A 68 0.76 -21.24 7.49
C LEU A 68 0.28 -20.28 6.41
N PRO A 69 1.10 -20.01 5.37
CA PRO A 69 0.66 -19.20 4.24
C PRO A 69 -0.58 -19.84 3.58
N PRO A 70 -1.50 -19.03 3.03
CA PRO A 70 -2.63 -19.54 2.28
C PRO A 70 -2.13 -20.49 1.19
N LYS A 71 -2.70 -21.70 1.13
CA LYS A 71 -2.32 -22.65 0.08
C LYS A 71 -2.67 -22.06 -1.27
N SER A 72 -1.72 -22.08 -2.20
CA SER A 72 -2.02 -21.76 -3.60
C SER A 72 -3.08 -22.74 -4.10
N ARG A 73 -4.15 -22.17 -4.66
CA ARG A 73 -5.22 -22.93 -5.28
C ARG A 73 -5.02 -22.90 -6.80
N VAL A 74 -5.32 -24.04 -7.44
CA VAL A 74 -5.47 -24.09 -8.90
C VAL A 74 -6.89 -23.62 -9.24
N PHE A 75 -7.00 -22.60 -10.08
CA PHE A 75 -8.29 -22.13 -10.60
C PHE A 75 -8.82 -23.10 -11.64
N THR A 76 -10.13 -23.31 -11.64
CA THR A 76 -10.81 -24.07 -12.70
C THR A 76 -10.85 -23.24 -14.00
N ASP A 77 -10.98 -23.90 -15.15
CA ASP A 77 -11.14 -23.19 -16.43
C ASP A 77 -12.34 -22.24 -16.41
N GLN A 78 -13.44 -22.64 -15.78
CA GLN A 78 -14.62 -21.80 -15.61
C GLN A 78 -14.34 -20.52 -14.81
N GLU A 79 -13.54 -20.61 -13.75
CA GLU A 79 -13.13 -19.45 -12.94
C GLU A 79 -12.18 -18.54 -13.69
N ILE A 80 -11.25 -19.10 -14.45
CA ILE A 80 -10.32 -18.34 -15.30
C ILE A 80 -11.13 -17.56 -16.36
N GLU A 81 -12.05 -18.22 -17.06
CA GLU A 81 -12.87 -17.58 -18.08
C GLU A 81 -13.81 -16.53 -17.50
N LYS A 82 -14.40 -16.80 -16.33
CA LYS A 82 -15.17 -15.79 -15.59
C LYS A 82 -14.33 -14.58 -15.21
N GLY A 83 -13.10 -14.79 -14.73
CA GLY A 83 -12.16 -13.71 -14.39
C GLY A 83 -11.81 -12.85 -15.61
N LYS A 84 -11.46 -13.48 -16.74
CA LYS A 84 -11.19 -12.78 -18.00
C LYS A 84 -12.39 -11.98 -18.49
N TYR A 85 -13.59 -12.54 -18.41
CA TYR A 85 -14.83 -11.84 -18.77
C TYR A 85 -15.08 -10.62 -17.89
N LEU A 86 -14.92 -10.75 -16.57
CA LEU A 86 -15.11 -9.62 -15.65
C LEU A 86 -14.07 -8.51 -15.86
N LEU A 87 -12.83 -8.87 -16.22
CA LEU A 87 -11.81 -7.91 -16.64
C LEU A 87 -12.18 -7.22 -17.96
N SER A 88 -12.74 -7.94 -18.94
CA SER A 88 -13.12 -7.36 -20.22
C SER A 88 -14.28 -6.35 -20.09
N LEU A 89 -15.19 -6.56 -19.14
CA LEU A 89 -16.26 -5.60 -18.81
C LEU A 89 -15.72 -4.26 -18.28
N LYS A 90 -14.50 -4.21 -17.75
CA LYS A 90 -13.86 -2.95 -17.34
C LYS A 90 -13.31 -2.14 -18.51
N GLY A 91 -13.28 -2.74 -19.72
CA GLY A 91 -12.89 -2.05 -20.94
C GLY A 91 -11.46 -1.50 -20.90
N LYS A 92 -11.22 -0.45 -21.69
CA LYS A 92 -9.89 0.21 -21.80
C LYS A 92 -9.54 1.06 -20.57
N GLU A 93 -10.53 1.47 -19.78
CA GLU A 93 -10.31 2.26 -18.56
C GLU A 93 -9.69 1.43 -17.43
N GLY A 94 -9.80 0.09 -17.51
CA GLY A 94 -9.17 -0.82 -16.56
C GLY A 94 -9.82 -0.79 -15.18
N ILE A 95 -9.08 -1.29 -14.18
CA ILE A 95 -9.51 -1.28 -12.78
C ILE A 95 -8.96 -0.01 -12.12
N LYS A 96 -9.85 0.83 -11.59
CA LYS A 96 -9.52 1.91 -10.65
C LYS A 96 -9.00 1.30 -9.35
N THR A 97 -7.68 1.25 -9.20
CA THR A 97 -7.00 0.58 -8.08
C THR A 97 -7.04 1.39 -6.79
N GLY A 98 -7.12 2.71 -6.87
CA GLY A 98 -7.10 3.64 -5.75
C GLY A 98 -5.72 3.92 -5.16
N TYR A 99 -4.65 3.29 -5.67
CA TYR A 99 -3.28 3.58 -5.20
C TYR A 99 -2.83 5.00 -5.58
N ASP A 100 -3.19 5.44 -6.78
CA ASP A 100 -2.93 6.78 -7.29
C ASP A 100 -3.66 7.83 -6.48
N ASP A 101 -4.97 7.65 -6.27
CA ASP A 101 -5.80 8.55 -5.47
C ASP A 101 -5.22 8.71 -4.06
N ALA A 102 -4.89 7.60 -3.39
CA ALA A 102 -4.31 7.61 -2.05
C ALA A 102 -2.91 8.25 -1.98
N ALA A 103 -2.06 8.01 -2.99
CA ALA A 103 -0.74 8.59 -3.07
C ALA A 103 -0.79 10.11 -3.30
N ILE A 104 -1.71 10.58 -4.15
CA ILE A 104 -1.92 12.01 -4.43
C ILE A 104 -2.40 12.73 -3.17
N GLU A 105 -3.40 12.18 -2.48
CA GLU A 105 -3.91 12.74 -1.22
C GLU A 105 -2.81 12.84 -0.16
N SER A 106 -2.10 11.74 0.09
CA SER A 106 -1.03 11.69 1.09
C SER A 106 0.17 12.56 0.73
N TYR A 107 0.46 12.72 -0.58
CA TYR A 107 1.50 13.61 -1.05
C TYR A 107 1.17 15.08 -0.76
N GLY A 108 -0.10 15.48 -0.82
CA GLY A 108 -0.55 16.82 -0.42
C GLY A 108 -0.13 17.13 1.02
N ILE A 109 -0.42 16.22 1.96
CA ILE A 109 -0.03 16.35 3.36
C ILE A 109 1.50 16.39 3.50
N PHE A 110 2.22 15.51 2.79
CA PHE A 110 3.68 15.46 2.82
C PHE A 110 4.29 16.79 2.34
N LYS A 111 3.75 17.36 1.27
CA LYS A 111 4.19 18.63 0.69
C LYS A 111 4.04 19.76 1.70
N ASP A 112 2.89 19.90 2.33
CA ASP A 112 2.63 20.93 3.34
C ASP A 112 3.59 20.82 4.54
N TRP A 113 3.86 19.58 4.97
CA TRP A 113 4.83 19.30 6.03
C TRP A 113 6.27 19.65 5.65
N LYS A 114 6.64 19.38 4.40
CA LYS A 114 7.95 19.73 3.88
C LYS A 114 8.12 21.25 3.74
N GLU A 115 7.11 21.95 3.23
CA GLU A 115 7.12 23.40 3.06
C GLU A 115 7.11 24.15 4.40
N SER A 116 6.44 23.60 5.43
CA SER A 116 6.48 24.13 6.80
C SER A 116 7.76 23.80 7.58
N GLY A 117 8.73 23.13 6.96
CA GLY A 117 10.03 22.81 7.58
C GLY A 117 10.00 21.69 8.62
N LYS A 118 8.89 20.94 8.74
CA LYS A 118 8.78 19.78 9.65
C LYS A 118 9.61 18.58 9.19
N PHE A 119 9.92 18.52 7.89
CA PHE A 119 10.83 17.54 7.30
C PHE A 119 12.11 18.18 6.80
N SER A 120 13.18 17.36 6.73
CA SER A 120 14.43 17.80 6.12
C SER A 120 14.23 18.14 4.64
N HIS A 121 15.01 19.10 4.13
CA HIS A 121 14.91 19.53 2.73
C HIS A 121 15.08 18.37 1.72
N GLY A 122 15.92 17.39 2.06
CA GLY A 122 16.16 16.18 1.28
C GLY A 122 15.10 15.07 1.42
N ALA A 123 14.08 15.25 2.27
CA ALA A 123 13.02 14.27 2.46
C ALA A 123 12.26 14.02 1.16
N ARG A 124 11.92 12.74 0.91
CA ARG A 124 11.08 12.31 -0.21
C ARG A 124 9.86 11.55 0.32
N PHE A 125 8.76 11.66 -0.41
CA PHE A 125 7.59 10.83 -0.19
C PHE A 125 7.83 9.43 -0.76
N GLN A 126 7.38 8.40 -0.05
CA GLN A 126 7.46 7.01 -0.47
C GLN A 126 6.07 6.52 -0.86
N VAL A 127 5.94 6.07 -2.11
CA VAL A 127 4.73 5.42 -2.61
C VAL A 127 4.98 3.91 -2.65
N SER A 128 4.16 3.14 -1.94
CA SER A 128 4.14 1.68 -2.01
C SER A 128 3.12 1.24 -3.06
N ILE A 129 3.56 0.47 -4.06
CA ILE A 129 2.68 -0.11 -5.09
C ILE A 129 2.97 -1.61 -5.14
N PRO A 130 1.94 -2.48 -5.18
CA PRO A 130 2.17 -3.91 -5.28
C PRO A 130 2.84 -4.28 -6.60
N THR A 131 3.64 -5.33 -6.57
CA THR A 131 4.07 -5.99 -7.80
C THR A 131 2.88 -6.74 -8.40
N LEU A 132 2.97 -7.06 -9.69
CA LEU A 132 1.88 -7.69 -10.46
C LEU A 132 1.35 -9.01 -9.86
N GLY A 133 2.10 -9.67 -8.97
CA GLY A 133 1.74 -10.96 -8.37
C GLY A 133 1.17 -10.91 -6.94
N ASN A 134 0.92 -9.72 -6.38
CA ASN A 134 0.50 -9.56 -4.98
C ASN A 134 -1.00 -9.27 -4.78
N VAL A 135 -1.83 -9.38 -5.82
CA VAL A 135 -3.30 -9.25 -5.72
C VAL A 135 -4.00 -10.60 -5.73
#